data_AF-A0A815LZ30-F1
#
_entry.id   AF-A0A815LZ30-F1
#
_cell.length_a   1.000
_cell.length_b   1.000
_cell.length_c   1.000
_cell.angle_alpha   90.00
_cell.angle_beta   90.00
_cell.angle_gamma   90.00
#
_symmetry.space_group_name_H-M   'P 1'
#
loop_
_entity.id
_entity.type
_entity.pdbx_description
1 polymer ?
#
loop_
_entity_poly.entity_id
_entity_poly.type
_entity_poly.pdbx_seq_one_letter_code
_entity_poly.pdbx_strand_id
1 'polypeptide(L)'
;AYTSEDSPECDAVKNLLRERIDEYVKEVLIPYFSPLITFVRDSDQFLSDGNIKQLENKLTIISKLFSGDFKKTFDLIHNDVIRSFPSLKLSQPILKEVFTQFLSYYHDFQRLLSNNTNLKTASSNISLPNLHQLMVEIKKFKLPFDGDQFKSRS
;
A
#
# COMPACT_ATOMS: atom_id res chain seq x y z
N ALA A 1 -42.41 -3.80 10.29
CA ALA A 1 -41.92 -2.79 9.34
C ALA A 1 -40.65 -3.34 8.73
N TYR A 2 -40.72 -3.79 7.47
CA TYR A 2 -39.56 -4.23 6.70
C TYR A 2 -38.87 -2.97 6.21
N THR A 3 -37.80 -2.53 6.86
CA THR A 3 -36.88 -1.59 6.24
C THR A 3 -36.10 -2.40 5.21
N SER A 4 -36.45 -2.27 3.94
CA SER A 4 -35.77 -2.93 2.83
C SER A 4 -34.28 -2.62 2.88
N GLU A 5 -33.47 -3.59 3.30
CA GLU A 5 -32.00 -3.50 3.29
C GLU A 5 -31.43 -3.39 1.86
N ASP A 6 -32.29 -3.60 0.85
CA ASP A 6 -32.05 -3.57 -0.59
C ASP A 6 -32.87 -2.46 -1.29
N SER A 7 -32.79 -1.21 -0.83
CA SER A 7 -33.28 -0.07 -1.60
C SER A 7 -32.12 0.63 -2.34
N PRO A 8 -32.35 1.24 -3.52
CA PRO A 8 -31.32 1.97 -4.27
C PRO A 8 -30.58 3.03 -3.44
N GLU A 9 -31.29 3.65 -2.48
CA GLU A 9 -30.73 4.61 -1.55
C GLU A 9 -29.75 3.95 -0.57
N CYS A 10 -30.06 2.75 -0.08
CA CYS A 10 -29.17 1.96 0.76
C CYS A 10 -27.86 1.64 0.03
N ASP A 11 -27.94 1.26 -1.25
CA ASP A 11 -26.76 0.96 -2.06
C ASP A 11 -25.95 2.22 -2.41
N ALA A 12 -26.61 3.34 -2.66
CA ALA A 12 -25.95 4.63 -2.85
C ALA A 12 -25.15 5.03 -1.60
N VAL A 13 -25.72 4.87 -0.40
CA VAL A 13 -25.03 5.14 0.87
C VAL A 13 -23.85 4.19 1.08
N LYS A 14 -24.01 2.89 0.80
CA LYS A 14 -22.92 1.90 0.88
C LYS A 14 -21.77 2.26 -0.07
N ASN A 15 -22.07 2.69 -1.30
CA ASN A 15 -21.05 3.09 -2.27
C ASN A 15 -20.31 4.35 -1.82
N LEU A 16 -21.04 5.37 -1.37
CA LEU A 16 -20.43 6.59 -0.85
C LEU A 16 -19.51 6.29 0.35
N LEU A 17 -19.94 5.39 1.25
CA LEU A 17 -19.12 4.96 2.38
C LEU A 17 -17.84 4.28 1.92
N ARG A 18 -17.91 3.39 0.91
CA ARG A 18 -16.72 2.75 0.34
C ARG A 18 -15.76 3.77 -0.26
N GLU A 19 -16.25 4.72 -1.05
CA GLU A 19 -15.40 5.78 -1.63
C GLU A 19 -14.66 6.58 -0.55
N ARG A 20 -15.36 6.95 0.54
CA ARG A 20 -14.74 7.65 1.66
C ARG A 20 -13.71 6.80 2.41
N ILE A 21 -13.94 5.49 2.53
CA ILE A 21 -12.96 4.56 3.09
C ILE A 21 -11.74 4.48 2.17
N ASP A 22 -11.92 4.37 0.86
CA ASP A 22 -10.82 4.31 -0.11
C ASP A 22 -9.96 5.59 -0.11
N GLU A 23 -10.60 6.75 0.05
CA GLU A 23 -9.92 8.04 0.25
C GLU A 23 -9.12 8.05 1.55
N TYR A 24 -9.76 7.71 2.67
CA TYR A 24 -9.09 7.61 3.97
C TYR A 24 -7.89 6.65 3.93
N VAL A 25 -8.04 5.51 3.27
CA VAL A 25 -6.98 4.50 3.08
C VAL A 25 -5.77 5.09 2.36
N LYS A 26 -5.99 5.92 1.34
CA LYS A 26 -4.89 6.61 0.64
C LYS A 26 -4.27 7.67 1.53
N GLU A 27 -5.09 8.45 2.24
CA GLU A 27 -4.64 9.52 3.13
C GLU A 27 -3.77 9.01 4.27
N VAL A 28 -4.17 7.91 4.93
CA VAL A 28 -3.41 7.36 6.06
C VAL A 28 -2.06 6.79 5.63
N LEU A 29 -1.90 6.37 4.37
CA LEU A 29 -0.64 5.85 3.85
C LEU A 29 0.36 6.95 3.45
N ILE A 30 -0.13 8.13 3.04
CA ILE A 30 0.70 9.24 2.52
C ILE A 30 1.83 9.64 3.48
N PRO A 31 1.60 9.88 4.79
CA PRO A 31 2.64 10.29 5.72
C PRO A 31 3.82 9.32 5.81
N TYR A 32 3.58 8.05 5.50
CA TYR A 32 4.55 6.96 5.70
C TYR A 32 5.21 6.48 4.42
N PHE A 33 4.44 6.43 3.33
CA PHE A 33 4.84 5.78 2.08
C PHE A 33 4.73 6.69 0.86
N SER A 34 4.63 8.00 1.04
CA SER A 34 4.61 8.98 -0.07
C SER A 34 5.71 8.74 -1.13
N PRO A 35 7.00 8.48 -0.78
CA PRO A 35 8.01 8.20 -1.80
C PRO A 35 7.72 6.97 -2.66
N LEU A 36 7.14 5.90 -2.07
CA LEU A 36 6.73 4.70 -2.80
C LEU A 36 5.51 4.97 -3.69
N ILE A 37 4.50 5.63 -3.14
CA ILE A 37 3.23 5.93 -3.84
C ILE A 37 3.50 6.85 -5.04
N THR A 38 4.24 7.93 -4.84
CA THR A 38 4.62 8.87 -5.91
C THR A 38 5.49 8.19 -6.95
N PHE A 39 6.40 7.30 -6.55
CA PHE A 39 7.20 6.54 -7.51
C PHE A 39 6.34 5.69 -8.45
N VAL A 40 5.37 4.94 -7.91
CA VAL A 40 4.50 4.09 -8.74
C VAL A 40 3.63 4.95 -9.66
N ARG A 41 3.01 6.00 -9.10
CA ARG A 41 2.10 6.89 -9.82
C ARG A 41 2.78 7.67 -10.94
N ASP A 42 3.97 8.19 -10.69
CA ASP A 42 4.66 9.11 -11.60
C ASP A 42 5.72 8.38 -12.45
N SER A 43 5.71 7.03 -12.44
CA SER A 43 6.71 6.17 -13.08
C SER A 43 6.88 6.45 -14.57
N ASP A 44 5.78 6.58 -15.32
CA ASP A 44 5.83 6.85 -16.75
C ASP A 44 6.57 8.16 -17.07
N GLN A 45 6.46 9.18 -16.22
CA GLN A 45 7.07 10.49 -16.44
C GLN A 45 8.58 10.47 -16.25
N PHE A 46 9.11 9.82 -15.21
CA PHE A 46 10.56 9.83 -14.97
C PHE A 46 11.29 8.69 -15.68
N LEU A 47 10.56 7.66 -16.14
CA LEU A 47 11.13 6.60 -16.96
C LEU A 47 11.40 7.05 -18.40
N SER A 48 10.62 8.01 -18.93
CA SER A 48 10.89 8.60 -20.25
C SER A 48 12.21 9.37 -20.29
N ASP A 49 12.61 9.97 -19.17
CA ASP A 49 13.83 10.78 -19.07
C ASP A 49 15.11 9.94 -19.09
N GLY A 50 15.03 8.64 -18.77
CA GLY A 50 16.15 7.69 -18.83
C GLY A 50 17.33 8.00 -17.87
N ASN A 51 17.18 8.95 -16.95
CA ASN A 51 18.27 9.41 -16.08
C ASN A 51 18.53 8.44 -14.92
N ILE A 52 19.45 7.50 -15.11
CA ILE A 52 19.78 6.44 -14.14
C ILE A 52 20.13 7.00 -12.75
N LYS A 53 20.91 8.09 -12.66
CA LYS A 53 21.27 8.69 -11.35
C LYS A 53 20.05 9.20 -10.59
N GLN A 54 19.07 9.77 -11.29
CA GLN A 54 17.82 10.20 -10.66
C GLN A 54 16.98 9.01 -10.18
N LEU A 55 16.98 7.89 -10.93
CA LEU A 55 16.34 6.65 -10.52
C LEU A 55 17.00 6.09 -9.26
N GLU A 56 18.33 6.01 -9.22
CA GLU A 56 19.11 5.57 -8.05
C GLU A 56 18.78 6.39 -6.80
N ASN A 57 18.67 7.72 -6.93
CA ASN A 57 18.31 8.60 -5.82
C ASN A 57 16.88 8.30 -5.30
N LYS A 58 15.90 8.17 -6.20
CA LYS A 58 14.50 7.84 -5.83
C LYS A 58 14.44 6.47 -5.14
N LEU A 59 15.12 5.47 -5.68
CA LEU A 59 15.18 4.13 -5.13
C LEU A 59 15.90 4.07 -3.78
N THR A 60 16.95 4.87 -3.59
CA THR A 60 17.65 4.99 -2.30
C THR A 60 16.73 5.57 -1.23
N ILE A 61 15.90 6.56 -1.56
CA ILE A 61 14.90 7.12 -0.62
C ILE A 61 13.91 6.03 -0.21
N ILE A 62 13.39 5.25 -1.16
CA ILE A 62 12.47 4.15 -0.88
C ILE A 62 13.13 3.06 -0.03
N SER A 63 14.35 2.63 -0.36
CA SER A 63 15.09 1.61 0.40
C SER A 63 15.32 2.02 1.86
N LYS A 64 15.55 3.31 2.13
CA LYS A 64 15.66 3.84 3.50
C LYS A 64 14.37 3.69 4.32
N LEU A 65 13.18 3.76 3.71
CA LEU A 65 11.91 3.49 4.39
C LEU A 65 11.87 2.07 4.99
N PHE A 66 12.54 1.13 4.33
CA PHE A 66 12.51 -0.29 4.70
C PHE A 66 13.72 -0.77 5.51
N SER A 67 14.78 0.04 5.66
CA SER A 67 16.05 -0.39 6.28
C SER A 67 16.03 -0.47 7.82
N GLY A 68 14.88 -0.25 8.48
CA GLY A 68 14.78 -0.42 9.93
C GLY A 68 13.44 -0.02 10.55
N ASP A 69 12.67 0.85 9.89
CA ASP A 69 11.49 1.46 10.51
C ASP A 69 10.15 0.97 9.96
N PHE A 70 10.09 0.23 8.85
CA PHE A 70 8.80 -0.15 8.26
C PHE A 70 7.89 -0.96 9.19
N LYS A 71 8.45 -1.77 10.10
CA LYS A 71 7.66 -2.50 11.12
C LYS A 71 6.99 -1.53 12.10
N LYS A 72 7.76 -0.56 12.60
CA LYS A 72 7.22 0.52 13.46
C LYS A 72 6.21 1.36 12.69
N THR A 73 6.45 1.62 11.40
CA THR A 73 5.52 2.30 10.52
C THR A 73 4.18 1.56 10.44
N PHE A 74 4.19 0.23 10.34
CA PHE A 74 2.95 -0.54 10.40
C PHE A 74 2.24 -0.44 11.76
N ASP A 75 2.98 -0.43 12.86
CA ASP A 75 2.41 -0.20 14.19
C ASP A 75 1.80 1.22 14.32
N LEU A 76 2.44 2.24 13.75
CA LEU A 76 1.92 3.61 13.71
C LEU A 76 0.63 3.70 12.90
N ILE A 77 0.60 3.11 11.71
CA ILE A 77 -0.61 3.03 10.88
C ILE A 77 -1.74 2.31 11.63
N HIS A 78 -1.43 1.20 12.28
CA HIS A 78 -2.39 0.46 13.09
C HIS A 78 -2.99 1.34 14.20
N ASN A 79 -2.14 2.08 14.92
CA ASN A 79 -2.57 2.99 15.97
C ASN A 79 -3.41 4.15 15.43
N ASP A 80 -3.07 4.72 14.28
CA ASP A 80 -3.83 5.79 13.63
C ASP A 80 -5.23 5.31 13.21
N VAL A 81 -5.33 4.10 12.66
CA VAL A 81 -6.62 3.48 12.31
C VAL A 81 -7.45 3.18 13.56
N ILE A 82 -6.87 2.59 14.61
CA ILE A 82 -7.60 2.35 15.87
C ILE A 82 -8.07 3.67 16.49
N ARG A 83 -7.23 4.71 16.47
CA ARG A 83 -7.56 6.02 17.01
C ARG A 83 -8.71 6.67 16.24
N SER A 84 -8.72 6.52 14.92
CA SER A 84 -9.77 7.04 14.05
C SER A 84 -11.06 6.22 14.15
N PHE A 85 -10.95 4.90 14.39
CA PHE A 85 -12.05 3.95 14.46
C PHE A 85 -11.93 3.03 15.70
N PRO A 86 -12.29 3.51 16.90
CA PRO A 86 -12.08 2.76 18.15
C PRO A 86 -12.83 1.43 18.22
N SER A 87 -13.91 1.28 17.46
CA SER A 87 -14.65 0.02 17.34
C SER A 87 -13.87 -0.99 16.48
N LEU A 88 -13.53 -2.15 17.04
CA LEU A 88 -12.85 -3.24 16.31
C LEU A 88 -13.61 -3.68 15.06
N LYS A 89 -14.95 -3.63 15.09
CA LYS A 89 -15.80 -3.97 13.93
C LYS A 89 -15.59 -3.01 12.75
N LEU A 90 -15.09 -1.81 13.00
CA LEU A 90 -14.79 -0.78 12.00
C LEU A 90 -13.29 -0.73 11.67
N SER A 91 -12.42 -0.73 12.68
CA SER A 91 -10.97 -0.63 12.45
C SER A 91 -10.37 -1.84 11.76
N GLN A 92 -10.81 -3.08 12.05
CA GLN A 92 -10.25 -4.26 11.39
C GLN A 92 -10.44 -4.29 9.86
N PRO A 93 -11.66 -4.09 9.31
CA PRO A 93 -11.84 -4.06 7.86
C PRO A 93 -11.12 -2.88 7.21
N ILE A 94 -11.09 -1.71 7.84
CA ILE A 94 -10.36 -0.54 7.33
C ILE A 94 -8.85 -0.81 7.33
N LEU A 95 -8.30 -1.34 8.42
CA LEU A 95 -6.87 -1.67 8.51
C LEU A 95 -6.47 -2.73 7.48
N LYS A 96 -7.33 -3.70 7.22
CA LYS A 96 -7.14 -4.66 6.12
C LYS A 96 -7.04 -3.93 4.78
N GLU A 97 -7.93 -2.99 4.50
CA GLU A 97 -7.93 -2.22 3.25
C GLU A 97 -6.66 -1.37 3.13
N VAL A 98 -6.25 -0.70 4.22
CA VAL A 98 -5.01 0.09 4.28
C VAL A 98 -3.80 -0.75 3.88
N PHE A 99 -3.63 -1.91 4.50
CA PHE A 99 -2.49 -2.78 4.20
C PHE A 99 -2.63 -3.47 2.84
N THR A 100 -3.85 -3.76 2.37
CA THR A 100 -4.08 -4.27 1.01
C THR A 100 -3.64 -3.26 -0.04
N GLN A 101 -4.04 -2.00 0.12
CA GLN A 101 -3.65 -0.91 -0.76
C GLN A 101 -2.14 -0.66 -0.73
N PHE A 102 -1.51 -0.71 0.45
CA PHE A 102 -0.06 -0.64 0.58
C PHE A 102 0.65 -1.78 -0.18
N LEU A 103 0.20 -3.03 0.00
CA LEU A 103 0.77 -4.19 -0.71
C LEU A 103 0.59 -4.07 -2.22
N SER A 104 -0.53 -3.51 -2.70
CA SER A 104 -0.72 -3.22 -4.12
C SER A 104 0.32 -2.25 -4.66
N TYR A 105 0.55 -1.12 -3.96
CA TYR A 105 1.61 -0.18 -4.36
C TYR A 105 2.99 -0.85 -4.36
N TYR A 106 3.29 -1.66 -3.34
CA TYR A 106 4.57 -2.35 -3.27
C TYR A 106 4.74 -3.39 -4.38
N HIS A 107 3.68 -4.13 -4.71
CA HIS A 107 3.67 -5.08 -5.83
C HIS A 107 3.92 -4.36 -7.17
N ASP A 108 3.20 -3.27 -7.43
CA ASP A 108 3.38 -2.49 -8.66
C ASP A 108 4.80 -1.92 -8.76
N PHE A 109 5.36 -1.48 -7.64
CA PHE A 109 6.76 -1.07 -7.55
C PHE A 109 7.73 -2.21 -7.91
N GLN A 110 7.57 -3.41 -7.33
CA GLN A 110 8.41 -4.55 -7.68
C GLN A 110 8.28 -4.95 -9.16
N ARG A 111 7.06 -4.87 -9.71
CA ARG A 111 6.82 -5.12 -11.13
C ARG A 111 7.56 -4.11 -12.01
N LEU A 112 7.56 -2.82 -11.64
CA LEU A 112 8.33 -1.79 -12.35
C LEU A 112 9.83 -2.08 -12.33
N LEU A 113 10.39 -2.48 -11.18
CA LEU A 113 11.79 -2.90 -11.07
C LEU A 113 12.10 -4.09 -11.98
N SER A 114 11.20 -5.08 -12.05
CA SER A 114 11.37 -6.28 -12.87
C SER A 114 11.17 -6.07 -14.37
N ASN A 115 10.41 -5.04 -14.78
CA ASN A 115 10.05 -4.85 -16.19
C ASN A 115 10.87 -3.77 -16.91
N ASN A 116 11.60 -2.92 -16.17
CA ASN A 116 12.37 -1.82 -16.76
C ASN A 116 13.88 -2.02 -16.56
N THR A 117 14.64 -2.07 -17.66
CA THR A 117 16.09 -2.30 -17.63
C THR A 117 16.86 -1.22 -16.85
N ASN A 118 16.50 0.06 -17.00
CA ASN A 118 17.16 1.15 -16.28
C ASN A 118 16.90 1.06 -14.77
N LEU A 119 15.68 0.68 -14.37
CA LEU A 119 15.37 0.42 -12.97
C LEU A 119 16.13 -0.78 -12.40
N LYS A 120 16.26 -1.87 -13.15
CA LYS A 120 17.09 -3.03 -12.73
C LYS A 120 18.52 -2.61 -12.44
N THR A 121 19.12 -1.82 -13.33
CA THR A 121 20.48 -1.31 -13.15
C THR A 121 20.56 -0.41 -11.92
N ALA A 122 19.64 0.55 -11.78
CA ALA A 122 19.59 1.48 -10.66
C ALA A 122 19.30 0.79 -9.30
N SER A 123 18.61 -0.34 -9.29
CA SER A 123 18.29 -1.11 -8.08
C SER A 123 19.34 -2.14 -7.69
N SER A 124 20.44 -2.29 -8.44
CA SER A 124 21.43 -3.35 -8.21
C SER A 124 22.08 -3.34 -6.82
N ASN A 125 22.18 -2.16 -6.19
CA ASN A 125 22.83 -1.97 -4.89
C ASN A 125 21.87 -1.67 -3.73
N ILE A 126 20.55 -1.70 -3.96
CA ILE A 126 19.57 -1.40 -2.90
C ILE A 126 19.04 -2.69 -2.28
N SER A 127 18.87 -2.67 -0.96
CA SER A 127 18.21 -3.75 -0.22
C SER A 127 16.75 -3.39 0.01
N LEU A 128 15.85 -4.30 -0.37
CA LEU A 128 14.41 -4.16 -0.21
C LEU A 128 13.84 -5.45 0.37
N PRO A 129 12.89 -5.38 1.31
CA PRO A 129 12.22 -6.57 1.82
C PRO A 129 11.40 -7.20 0.70
N ASN A 130 11.38 -8.52 0.60
CA ASN A 130 10.48 -9.15 -0.37
C ASN A 130 9.01 -8.99 0.07
N LEU A 131 8.07 -9.09 -0.86
CA LEU A 131 6.63 -8.96 -0.58
C LEU A 131 6.17 -9.91 0.54
N HIS A 132 6.72 -11.12 0.59
CA HIS A 132 6.40 -12.10 1.62
C HIS A 132 6.78 -11.64 3.02
N GLN A 133 7.95 -11.01 3.20
CA GLN A 133 8.38 -10.44 4.47
C GLN A 133 7.41 -9.34 4.95
N LEU A 134 6.94 -8.48 4.04
CA LEU A 134 5.94 -7.46 4.36
C LEU A 134 4.62 -8.10 4.78
N MET A 135 4.14 -9.11 4.05
CA MET A 135 2.92 -9.83 4.38
C MET A 135 3.00 -10.55 5.73
N VAL A 136 4.14 -11.17 6.06
CA VAL A 136 4.34 -11.85 7.35
C VAL A 136 4.27 -10.85 8.50
N GLU A 137 4.85 -9.66 8.35
CA GLU A 137 4.77 -8.61 9.35
C GLU A 137 3.33 -8.09 9.50
N ILE A 138 2.63 -7.86 8.39
CA ILE A 138 1.22 -7.41 8.39
C ILE A 138 0.28 -8.45 9.02
N LYS A 139 0.54 -9.76 8.86
CA LYS A 139 -0.27 -10.82 9.49
C LYS A 139 -0.28 -10.78 11.02
N LYS A 140 0.68 -10.09 11.65
CA LYS A 140 0.72 -9.92 13.12
C LYS A 140 -0.48 -9.13 13.66
N PHE A 141 -1.11 -8.30 12.82
CA PHE A 141 -2.33 -7.56 13.16
C PHE A 141 -3.61 -8.42 13.10
N LYS A 142 -3.49 -9.75 12.93
CA LYS A 142 -4.58 -10.75 12.91
C LYS A 142 -5.63 -10.51 11.83
N LEU A 143 -5.21 -9.93 10.71
CA LEU A 143 -6.07 -9.62 9.58
C LEU A 143 -6.18 -10.82 8.62
N PRO A 144 -7.36 -11.09 8.05
CA PRO A 144 -7.54 -12.15 7.06
C PRO A 144 -6.98 -11.68 5.70
N PHE A 145 -5.73 -12.05 5.41
CA PHE A 145 -5.11 -11.83 4.10
C PHE A 145 -5.09 -13.10 3.28
N ASP A 146 -5.67 -13.03 2.08
CA ASP A 146 -5.47 -14.02 1.03
C ASP A 146 -4.16 -13.67 0.28
N GLY A 147 -3.19 -14.57 0.33
CA GLY A 147 -1.90 -14.37 -0.33
C GLY A 147 -1.91 -14.77 -1.80
N ASP A 148 -2.93 -15.50 -2.25
CA ASP A 148 -2.96 -16.05 -3.60
C ASP A 148 -3.27 -14.97 -4.65
N GLN A 149 -3.93 -13.89 -4.24
CA GLN A 149 -4.15 -12.69 -5.06
C GLN A 149 -2.84 -11.96 -5.45
N PHE A 150 -1.76 -12.16 -4.70
CA PHE A 150 -0.44 -11.59 -4.99
C PHE A 150 0.55 -12.63 -5.56
N LYS A 151 0.28 -13.93 -5.45
CA LYS A 151 1.08 -14.99 -6.11
C LYS A 151 0.74 -15.14 -7.60
N SER A 152 -0.50 -14.86 -8.00
CA SER A 152 -1.00 -15.12 -9.37
C SER A 152 -0.63 -14.05 -10.41
N ARG A 153 0.18 -13.05 -10.04
CA ARG A 153 0.55 -11.90 -10.90
C ARG A 153 2.06 -11.72 -11.09
N SER A 154 2.86 -12.68 -10.60
CA SER A 154 4.32 -12.73 -10.76
C SER A 154 4.74 -13.61 -11.92
#